data_AF-A0A094FG81-F1
#
_entry.id   AF-A0A094FG81-F1
#
_cell.length_a   1.000
_cell.length_b   1.000
_cell.length_c   1.000
_cell.angle_alpha   90.00
_cell.angle_beta   90.00
_cell.angle_gamma   90.00
#
_symmetry.space_group_name_H-M   'P 1'
#
loop_
_entity.id
_entity.type
_entity.pdbx_description
1 polymer ?
#
loop_
_entity_poly.entity_id
_entity_poly.type
_entity_poly.pdbx_seq_one_letter_code
_entity_poly.pdbx_strand_id
1 'polypeptide(L)'
;MAFYQAGTSAGALIGPLLFTAEQAPEYHPAIGGVLGVFVAMMVLLGVQIANLMWLNKKQEKRRIANGKSGVIVDRSMTTNVNVDSKTQEAEVLGERAEVLDLTDKENDEFVYVY
;
A
#
# COMPACT_ATOMS: atom_id res chain seq x y z
N MET A 1 0.56 -7.38 15.99
CA MET A 1 1.50 -6.80 16.97
C MET A 1 2.76 -7.64 17.19
N ALA A 2 2.69 -8.97 17.30
CA ALA A 2 3.87 -9.81 17.54
C ALA A 2 5.00 -9.64 16.51
N PHE A 3 4.67 -9.61 15.21
CA PHE A 3 5.69 -9.42 14.16
C PHE A 3 6.37 -8.06 14.19
N TYR A 4 5.61 -7.00 14.51
CA TYR A 4 6.16 -5.66 14.67
C TYR A 4 7.14 -5.60 15.87
N GLN A 5 6.77 -6.22 16.98
CA GLN A 5 7.63 -6.31 18.17
C GLN A 5 8.88 -7.16 17.92
N ALA A 6 8.75 -8.26 17.17
CA ALA A 6 9.88 -9.09 16.78
C ALA A 6 10.88 -8.30 15.91
N GLY A 7 10.39 -7.57 14.91
CA GLY A 7 11.23 -6.75 14.03
C GLY A 7 11.96 -5.62 14.77
N THR A 8 11.24 -4.88 15.61
CA THR A 8 11.82 -3.78 16.41
C THR A 8 12.87 -4.29 17.41
N SER A 9 12.59 -5.41 18.09
CA SER A 9 13.54 -6.04 19.01
C SER A 9 14.77 -6.60 18.29
N ALA A 10 14.58 -7.22 17.12
CA ALA A 10 15.68 -7.72 16.30
C ALA A 10 16.61 -6.58 15.83
N GLY A 11 16.03 -5.46 15.38
CA GLY A 11 16.80 -4.28 15.00
C GLY A 11 17.62 -3.69 16.16
N ALA A 12 17.02 -3.62 17.35
CA ALA A 12 17.70 -3.13 18.55
C ALA A 12 18.88 -4.01 18.97
N LEU A 13 18.81 -5.33 18.73
CA LEU A 13 19.89 -6.26 19.03
C LEU A 13 20.99 -6.26 17.94
N ILE A 14 20.60 -6.30 16.67
CA ILE A 14 21.53 -6.40 15.53
C ILE A 14 22.30 -5.08 15.33
N GLY A 15 21.67 -3.93 15.63
CA GLY A 15 22.25 -2.60 15.43
C GLY A 15 23.64 -2.44 16.05
N PRO A 16 23.82 -2.64 17.37
CA PRO A 16 25.14 -2.57 18.01
C PRO A 16 26.11 -3.67 17.58
N LEU A 17 25.60 -4.88 17.28
CA LEU A 17 26.43 -6.03 16.89
C LEU A 17 27.11 -5.86 15.53
N LEU A 18 26.58 -4.99 14.67
CA LEU A 18 27.21 -4.62 13.40
C LEU A 18 28.53 -3.88 13.59
N PHE A 19 28.74 -3.20 14.72
CA PHE A 19 29.92 -2.38 14.99
C PHE A 19 30.89 -3.13 15.89
N THR A 20 32.04 -3.54 15.35
CA THR A 20 33.11 -4.17 16.14
C THR A 20 34.31 -3.24 16.29
N ALA A 21 35.01 -3.33 17.44
CA ALA A 21 36.17 -2.49 17.72
C ALA A 21 37.32 -2.68 16.71
N GLU A 22 37.41 -3.85 16.08
CA GLU A 22 38.40 -4.17 15.04
C GLU A 22 38.24 -3.33 13.77
N GLN A 23 37.08 -2.72 13.56
CA GLN A 23 36.75 -1.93 12.37
C GLN A 23 36.93 -0.42 12.60
N ALA A 24 37.38 -0.01 13.80
CA ALA A 24 37.64 1.38 14.12
C ALA A 24 38.83 1.93 13.31
N PRO A 25 38.86 3.24 12.98
CA PRO A 25 37.88 4.28 13.31
C PRO A 25 36.75 4.44 12.27
N GLU A 26 36.84 3.78 11.11
CA GLU A 26 36.03 4.13 9.95
C GLU A 26 34.78 3.24 9.78
N TYR A 27 34.78 2.02 10.34
CA TYR A 27 33.61 1.12 10.40
C TYR A 27 32.94 0.80 9.06
N HIS A 28 33.67 0.84 7.95
CA HIS A 28 33.17 0.56 6.58
C HIS A 28 32.19 -0.62 6.47
N PRO A 29 32.49 -1.83 7.00
CA PRO A 29 31.58 -2.96 6.84
C PRO A 29 30.26 -2.78 7.61
N ALA A 30 30.27 -2.13 8.79
CA ALA A 30 29.08 -1.85 9.57
C ALA A 30 28.17 -0.84 8.84
N ILE A 31 28.77 0.22 8.30
CA ILE A 31 28.05 1.25 7.51
C ILE A 31 27.47 0.62 6.25
N GLY A 32 28.22 -0.25 5.57
CA GLY A 32 27.72 -1.02 4.42
C GLY A 32 26.52 -1.90 4.77
N GLY A 33 26.54 -2.55 5.94
CA GLY A 33 25.41 -3.32 6.46
C GLY A 33 24.16 -2.48 6.70
N VAL A 34 24.31 -1.31 7.34
CA VAL A 34 23.20 -0.37 7.57
C VAL A 34 22.63 0.12 6.24
N LEU A 35 23.48 0.52 5.29
CA LEU A 35 23.05 0.93 3.96
C LEU A 35 22.30 -0.19 3.24
N GLY A 36 22.78 -1.44 3.34
CA GLY A 36 22.11 -2.61 2.78
C GLY A 36 20.69 -2.80 3.29
N VAL A 37 20.47 -2.61 4.59
CA VAL A 37 19.12 -2.67 5.20
C VAL A 37 18.21 -1.56 4.67
N PHE A 38 18.71 -0.33 4.52
CA PHE A 38 17.94 0.77 3.94
C PHE A 38 17.57 0.51 2.48
N VAL A 39 18.50 0.00 1.69
CA VAL A 39 18.23 -0.38 0.29
C VAL A 39 17.18 -1.50 0.23
N ALA A 40 17.29 -2.52 1.07
CA ALA A 40 16.29 -3.59 1.15
C ALA A 40 14.91 -3.06 1.52
N MET A 41 14.82 -2.11 2.46
CA MET A 41 13.56 -1.44 2.82
C MET A 41 12.95 -0.70 1.63
N MET A 42 13.74 0.07 0.89
CA MET A 42 13.28 0.77 -0.32
C MET A 42 12.76 -0.19 -1.39
N VAL A 43 13.44 -1.32 -1.59
CA VAL A 43 13.00 -2.37 -2.51
C VAL A 43 11.66 -2.96 -2.07
N LEU A 44 11.49 -3.29 -0.78
CA LEU A 44 10.24 -3.82 -0.26
C LEU A 44 9.06 -2.84 -0.42
N LEU A 45 9.29 -1.54 -0.22
CA LEU A 45 8.29 -0.51 -0.50
C LEU A 45 7.90 -0.49 -1.98
N GLY A 46 8.89 -0.55 -2.88
CA GLY A 46 8.63 -0.63 -4.32
C GLY A 46 7.84 -1.87 -4.72
N VAL A 47 8.16 -3.04 -4.13
CA VAL A 47 7.42 -4.29 -4.34
C VAL A 47 5.98 -4.16 -3.84
N GLN A 48 5.76 -3.51 -2.69
CA GLN A 48 4.42 -3.28 -2.16
C GLN A 48 3.58 -2.41 -3.10
N ILE A 49 4.12 -1.30 -3.61
CA ILE A 49 3.45 -0.44 -4.59
C ILE A 49 3.15 -1.23 -5.87
N ALA A 50 4.12 -1.98 -6.39
CA ALA A 50 3.93 -2.81 -7.58
C ALA A 50 2.84 -3.88 -7.38
N ASN A 51 2.76 -4.48 -6.20
CA ASN A 51 1.71 -5.44 -5.85
C ASN A 51 0.32 -4.78 -5.85
N LEU A 52 0.19 -3.57 -5.28
CA LEU A 52 -1.07 -2.82 -5.29
C LEU A 52 -1.50 -2.42 -6.71
N MET A 53 -0.55 -1.95 -7.53
CA MET A 53 -0.81 -1.65 -8.95
C MET A 53 -1.27 -2.90 -9.72
N TRP A 54 -0.66 -4.05 -9.45
CA TRP A 54 -1.06 -5.31 -10.08
C TRP A 54 -2.45 -5.76 -9.66
N LEU A 55 -2.80 -5.62 -8.37
CA LEU A 55 -4.15 -5.91 -7.87
C LEU A 55 -5.20 -5.01 -8.52
N ASN A 56 -4.93 -3.71 -8.65
CA ASN A 56 -5.82 -2.79 -9.37
C ASN A 56 -6.05 -3.20 -10.82
N LYS A 57 -4.99 -3.60 -11.55
CA LYS A 57 -5.13 -4.11 -12.94
C LYS A 57 -5.98 -5.38 -13.01
N LYS A 58 -5.91 -6.25 -12.01
CA LYS A 58 -6.74 -7.46 -11.95
C LYS A 58 -8.22 -7.11 -11.70
N GLN A 59 -8.48 -6.13 -10.83
CA GLN A 59 -9.84 -5.65 -10.59
C GLN A 59 -10.45 -4.96 -11.81
N GLU A 60 -9.68 -4.14 -12.53
CA GLU A 60 -10.11 -3.53 -13.79
C GLU A 60 -10.60 -4.58 -14.80
N LYS A 61 -9.84 -5.67 -14.99
CA LYS A 61 -10.26 -6.76 -15.89
C LYS A 61 -11.56 -7.43 -15.44
N ARG A 62 -11.77 -7.59 -14.13
CA ARG A 62 -13.01 -8.17 -13.59
C ARG A 62 -14.21 -7.25 -13.81
N ARG A 63 -14.05 -5.93 -13.66
CA ARG A 63 -15.10 -4.94 -13.95
C ARG A 63 -15.56 -5.00 -15.40
N ILE A 64 -14.60 -5.03 -16.33
CA ILE A 64 -14.89 -5.13 -17.77
C ILE A 64 -15.65 -6.43 -18.07
N ALA A 65 -15.24 -7.55 -17.45
CA ALA A 65 -15.95 -8.83 -17.60
C ALA A 65 -17.37 -8.80 -17.02
N ASN A 66 -17.60 -8.03 -15.95
CA ASN A 66 -18.92 -7.81 -15.36
C ASN A 66 -19.75 -6.74 -16.09
N GLY A 67 -19.26 -6.18 -17.21
CA GLY A 67 -19.96 -5.16 -17.99
C GLY A 67 -19.91 -3.75 -17.38
N LYS A 68 -19.10 -3.53 -16.34
CA LYS A 68 -18.93 -2.23 -15.67
C LYS A 68 -17.78 -1.43 -16.32
N SER A 69 -17.78 -0.11 -16.14
CA SER A 69 -16.67 0.75 -16.57
C SER A 69 -15.35 0.31 -15.91
N GLY A 70 -14.29 0.14 -16.70
CA GLY A 70 -12.99 -0.34 -16.21
C GLY A 70 -12.31 0.63 -15.24
N VAL A 71 -12.55 1.94 -15.41
CA VAL A 71 -11.94 3.01 -14.61
C VAL A 71 -12.96 3.55 -13.61
N ILE A 72 -12.84 3.13 -12.35
CA ILE A 72 -13.57 3.70 -11.22
C ILE A 72 -12.60 4.65 -10.51
N VAL A 73 -12.98 5.93 -10.38
CA VAL A 73 -12.24 6.91 -9.59
C VAL A 73 -12.79 6.85 -8.18
N ASP A 74 -12.00 6.32 -7.24
CA ASP A 74 -12.37 6.36 -5.82
C ASP A 74 -12.36 7.81 -5.33
N ARG A 75 -13.53 8.26 -4.86
CA ARG A 75 -13.72 9.61 -4.31
C ARG A 75 -13.74 9.63 -2.79
N SER A 76 -13.67 8.47 -2.12
CA SER A 76 -13.83 8.35 -0.67
C SER A 76 -12.77 9.13 0.13
N MET A 77 -11.58 9.32 -0.45
CA MET A 77 -10.47 10.05 0.17
C MET A 77 -10.22 11.47 -0.40
N THR A 78 -11.15 12.02 -1.18
CA THR A 78 -10.98 13.35 -1.78
C THR A 78 -11.27 14.46 -0.76
N THR A 79 -10.28 15.30 -0.44
CA THR A 79 -10.42 16.41 0.53
C THR A 79 -11.30 17.57 0.01
N ASN A 80 -11.49 17.70 -1.31
CA ASN A 80 -12.31 18.76 -1.91
C ASN A 80 -13.77 18.31 -2.06
N VAL A 81 -14.55 18.42 -0.97
CA VAL A 81 -16.02 18.28 -1.01
C VAL A 81 -16.62 19.67 -1.27
N ASN A 82 -16.53 20.17 -2.51
CA ASN A 82 -17.20 21.38 -3.05
C ASN A 82 -16.56 21.64 -4.44
N VAL A 83 -17.21 21.81 -5.60
CA VAL A 83 -18.52 22.35 -5.97
C VAL A 83 -18.85 21.79 -7.37
N ASP A 84 -19.74 20.79 -7.48
CA ASP A 84 -20.69 20.62 -8.60
C ASP A 84 -21.68 19.44 -8.41
N SER A 85 -21.73 18.84 -7.21
CA SER A 85 -22.42 17.57 -6.98
C SER A 85 -23.95 17.64 -7.02
N LYS A 86 -24.56 18.84 -6.96
CA LYS A 86 -26.03 18.96 -6.95
C LYS A 86 -26.71 18.52 -8.25
N THR A 87 -25.96 18.34 -9.34
CA THR A 87 -26.53 17.96 -10.64
C THR A 87 -26.35 16.47 -10.98
N GLN A 88 -25.56 15.71 -10.19
CA GLN A 88 -25.35 14.26 -10.38
C GLN A 88 -25.65 13.41 -9.13
N GLU A 89 -25.90 14.04 -7.97
CA GLU A 89 -26.34 13.34 -6.76
C GLU A 89 -27.68 12.60 -6.96
N ALA A 90 -28.50 12.95 -7.95
CA ALA A 90 -29.76 12.26 -8.19
C ALA A 90 -29.64 10.98 -9.05
N GLU A 91 -28.60 10.84 -9.88
CA GLU A 91 -28.44 9.66 -10.76
C GLU A 91 -27.53 8.57 -10.18
N VAL A 92 -26.55 8.93 -9.33
CA VAL A 92 -25.61 7.94 -8.75
C VAL A 92 -26.10 7.36 -7.41
N LEU A 93 -27.03 8.04 -6.73
CA LEU A 93 -27.68 7.51 -5.51
C LEU A 93 -28.78 6.46 -5.80
N GLY A 94 -29.17 6.27 -7.07
CA GLY A 94 -30.24 5.37 -7.50
C GLY A 94 -29.91 3.88 -7.42
N GLU A 95 -28.62 3.52 -7.44
CA GLU A 95 -28.12 2.19 -7.10
C GLU A 95 -27.29 2.30 -5.83
N ARG A 96 -27.96 2.50 -4.70
CA ARG A 96 -27.47 1.90 -3.45
C ARG A 96 -27.44 0.38 -3.68
N ALA A 97 -26.40 -0.10 -4.34
CA ALA A 97 -25.98 -1.47 -4.25
C ALA A 97 -25.92 -1.77 -2.75
N GLU A 98 -26.80 -2.67 -2.36
CA GLU A 98 -26.77 -3.44 -1.13
C GLU A 98 -25.37 -3.36 -0.50
N VAL A 99 -25.25 -2.78 0.71
CA VAL A 99 -23.96 -2.72 1.44
C VAL A 99 -23.61 -4.14 1.86
N LEU A 100 -23.22 -4.95 0.88
CA LEU A 100 -22.72 -6.28 1.05
C LEU A 100 -21.34 -6.11 1.66
N ASP A 101 -21.15 -6.70 2.84
CA ASP A 101 -19.88 -6.73 3.56
C ASP A 101 -18.90 -7.66 2.81
N LEU A 102 -18.41 -7.17 1.67
CA LEU A 102 -17.48 -7.86 0.79
C LEU A 102 -16.05 -7.45 1.12
N THR A 103 -15.16 -8.43 1.16
CA THR A 103 -13.73 -8.16 1.33
C THR A 103 -13.19 -7.41 0.10
N ASP A 104 -12.12 -6.62 0.25
CA ASP A 104 -11.44 -5.84 -0.81
C ASP A 104 -11.07 -6.65 -2.08
N LYS A 105 -10.90 -7.97 -1.95
CA LYS A 105 -10.64 -8.88 -3.07
C LYS A 105 -11.91 -9.33 -3.77
N GLU A 106 -13.02 -9.40 -3.06
CA GLU A 106 -14.31 -9.88 -3.58
C GLU A 106 -15.05 -8.74 -4.26
N ASN A 107 -14.98 -7.54 -3.65
CA ASN A 107 -15.52 -6.30 -4.21
C ASN A 107 -14.77 -5.91 -5.49
N ASP A 108 -15.48 -5.90 -6.61
CA ASP A 108 -14.93 -5.47 -7.90
C ASP A 108 -14.81 -3.95 -7.99
N GLU A 109 -15.53 -3.18 -7.18
CA GLU A 109 -15.49 -1.71 -7.13
C GLU A 109 -14.35 -1.17 -6.25
N PHE A 110 -13.73 -2.01 -5.42
CA PHE A 110 -12.63 -1.59 -4.53
C PHE A 110 -11.39 -1.17 -5.32
N VAL A 111 -10.81 -0.02 -4.94
CA VAL A 111 -9.59 0.53 -5.54
C VAL A 111 -8.50 0.57 -4.49
N TYR A 112 -7.37 -0.10 -4.75
CA TYR A 112 -6.21 -0.05 -3.89
C TYR A 112 -5.52 1.31 -4.06
N VAL A 113 -5.37 2.06 -2.97
CA VAL A 113 -4.60 3.31 -2.93
C VAL A 113 -3.12 2.98 -2.76
N TYR A 114 -2.27 3.63 -3.55
CA TYR A 114 -0.82 3.42 -3.55
C TYR A 114 -0.08 4.75 -3.65
#